data_AF-A0AAP6ZYG6-F1
#
_entry.id   AF-A0AAP6ZYG6-F1
#
_cell.length_a   1.000
_cell.length_b   1.000
_cell.length_c   1.000
_cell.angle_alpha   90.00
_cell.angle_beta   90.00
_cell.angle_gamma   90.00
#
_symmetry.space_group_name_H-M   'P 1'
#
loop_
_entity.id
_entity.type
_entity.pdbx_description
1 polymer ?
#
loop_
_entity_poly.entity_id
_entity_poly.type
_entity_poly.pdbx_seq_one_letter_code
_entity_poly.pdbx_strand_id
1 'polypeptide(L)' 'MSGSISIWALKKMPMQQVIQYIEQHSSTDFQARMTNMQVSDYEALSPDQAQDELRAAISTMNEEHYTDYLLELIDE' A
#
# COMPACT_ATOMS: atom_id res chain seq x y z
N MET A 1 -2.14 -23.92 -2.03
CA MET A 1 -1.52 -23.15 -3.12
C MET A 1 -1.68 -21.69 -2.75
N SER A 2 -0.67 -21.03 -2.18
CA SER A 2 -0.75 -19.59 -1.92
C SER A 2 -0.62 -18.88 -3.26
N GLY A 3 -1.72 -18.34 -3.74
CA GLY A 3 -1.77 -17.53 -4.96
C GLY A 3 -1.27 -16.12 -4.66
N SER A 4 -0.13 -15.98 -3.99
CA SER A 4 0.46 -14.69 -3.67
C SER A 4 0.88 -14.03 -4.97
N ILE A 5 0.37 -12.84 -5.25
CA ILE A 5 0.77 -12.05 -6.40
C ILE A 5 2.29 -11.81 -6.35
N SER A 6 2.98 -11.86 -7.49
CA SER A 6 4.42 -11.55 -7.51
C SER A 6 4.69 -10.05 -7.43
N ILE A 7 5.82 -9.60 -6.85
CA ILE A 7 6.25 -8.18 -6.87
C ILE A 7 6.22 -7.64 -8.31
N TRP A 8 6.67 -8.44 -9.28
CA TRP A 8 6.70 -8.04 -10.68
C TRP A 8 5.31 -7.80 -11.27
N ALA A 9 4.28 -8.47 -10.77
CA ALA A 9 2.91 -8.22 -11.16
C ALA A 9 2.40 -6.92 -10.50
N LEU A 10 2.66 -6.71 -9.20
CA LEU A 10 2.32 -5.45 -8.51
C LEU A 10 2.97 -4.23 -9.15
N LYS A 11 4.27 -4.30 -9.49
CA LYS A 11 4.99 -3.21 -10.17
C LYS A 11 4.44 -2.87 -11.56
N LYS A 12 3.81 -3.82 -12.24
CA LYS A 12 3.21 -3.63 -13.57
C LYS A 12 1.74 -3.23 -13.52
N MET A 13 1.11 -3.33 -12.36
CA MET A 13 -0.28 -2.95 -12.19
C MET A 13 -0.44 -1.43 -12.24
N PRO A 14 -1.57 -0.94 -12.74
CA PRO A 14 -1.95 0.45 -12.57
C PRO A 14 -1.99 0.81 -11.09
N MET A 15 -1.54 2.02 -10.74
CA MET A 15 -1.50 2.52 -9.35
C MET A 15 -2.81 2.27 -8.58
N GLN A 16 -3.95 2.49 -9.22
CA GLN A 16 -5.27 2.28 -8.60
C GLN A 16 -5.50 0.81 -8.21
N GLN A 17 -5.03 -0.15 -9.01
CA GLN A 17 -5.13 -1.57 -8.68
C GLN A 17 -4.17 -1.95 -7.55
N VAL A 18 -2.98 -1.33 -7.49
CA VAL A 18 -2.05 -1.55 -6.39
C VAL A 18 -2.62 -1.03 -5.08
N ILE A 19 -3.20 0.18 -5.06
CA ILE A 19 -3.86 0.74 -3.87
C ILE A 19 -4.98 -0.18 -3.40
N GLN A 20 -5.86 -0.62 -4.30
CA GLN A 20 -6.93 -1.56 -3.95
C GLN A 20 -6.39 -2.88 -3.41
N TYR A 21 -5.27 -3.37 -3.96
CA TYR A 21 -4.63 -4.57 -3.46
C TYR A 21 -4.06 -4.37 -2.05
N ILE A 22 -3.37 -3.26 -1.80
CA ILE A 22 -2.88 -2.88 -0.46
C ILE A 22 -4.05 -2.83 0.53
N GLU A 23 -5.14 -2.16 0.19
CA GLU A 23 -6.31 -2.05 1.07
C GLU A 23 -6.95 -3.41 1.43
N GLN A 24 -6.93 -4.36 0.51
CA GLN A 24 -7.56 -5.68 0.68
C GLN A 24 -6.65 -6.70 1.36
N HIS A 25 -5.33 -6.52 1.24
CA HIS A 25 -4.35 -7.54 1.61
C HIS A 25 -3.37 -7.12 2.70
N SER A 26 -3.34 -5.84 3.08
CA SER A 26 -2.45 -5.35 4.13
C SER A 26 -3.19 -4.98 5.41
N SER A 27 -2.45 -4.92 6.51
CA SER A 27 -2.94 -4.34 7.76
C SER A 27 -3.10 -2.81 7.66
N THR A 28 -3.96 -2.24 8.52
CA THR A 28 -4.10 -0.78 8.67
C THR A 28 -2.82 -0.13 9.20
N ASP A 29 -2.04 -0.86 10.01
CA ASP A 29 -0.71 -0.44 10.45
C ASP A 29 0.24 -0.26 9.26
N PHE A 30 0.28 -1.24 8.35
CA PHE A 30 1.07 -1.17 7.13
C PHE A 30 0.68 0.04 6.28
N GLN A 31 -0.62 0.27 6.10
CA GLN A 31 -1.14 1.42 5.34
C GLN A 31 -0.73 2.75 5.96
N ALA A 32 -0.83 2.88 7.29
CA ALA A 32 -0.40 4.07 8.02
C ALA A 32 1.12 4.31 7.92
N ARG A 33 1.93 3.24 7.98
CA ARG A 33 3.38 3.34 7.76
C ARG A 33 3.72 3.82 6.36
N MET A 34 3.05 3.30 5.33
CA MET A 34 3.24 3.75 3.95
C MET A 34 2.95 5.24 3.77
N THR A 35 1.93 5.77 4.45
CA THR A 35 1.57 7.19 4.41
C THR A 35 2.35 8.06 5.40
N ASN A 36 3.26 7.48 6.19
CA ASN A 36 3.96 8.14 7.31
C ASN A 36 3.01 8.81 8.32
N MET A 37 1.84 8.21 8.54
CA MET A 37 0.83 8.67 9.50
C MET A 37 0.82 7.77 10.75
N GLN A 38 0.24 8.27 11.84
CA GLN A 38 -0.10 7.39 12.96
C GLN A 38 -1.32 6.53 12.58
N VAL A 39 -1.36 5.28 13.07
CA VAL A 39 -2.47 4.35 12.80
C VAL A 39 -3.82 4.94 13.17
N SER A 40 -3.91 5.64 14.31
CA SER A 40 -5.14 6.30 14.76
C SER A 40 -5.61 7.41 13.83
N ASP A 41 -4.68 8.15 13.23
CA ASP A 41 -5.00 9.23 12.30
C ASP A 41 -5.46 8.66 10.96
N TYR A 42 -4.84 7.55 10.53
CA TYR A 42 -5.22 6.83 9.33
C TYR A 42 -6.60 6.16 9.47
N GLU A 43 -6.89 5.52 10.61
CA GLU A 43 -8.21 4.95 10.91
C GLU A 43 -9.33 5.99 10.98
N ALA A 44 -8.99 7.24 11.30
CA ALA A 44 -9.95 8.34 11.32
C ALA A 44 -10.29 8.87 9.91
N LEU A 45 -9.54 8.47 8.88
CA LEU A 45 -9.81 8.86 7.50
C LEU A 45 -11.03 8.11 6.94
N SER A 46 -11.78 8.80 6.09
CA SER A 46 -12.74 8.10 5.22
C SER A 46 -12.01 7.26 4.17
N PRO A 47 -12.63 6.19 3.63
CA PRO A 47 -11.99 5.34 2.62
C PRO A 47 -11.44 6.12 1.42
N ASP A 48 -12.18 7.13 0.94
CA ASP A 48 -11.74 7.96 -0.19
C ASP A 48 -10.47 8.77 0.17
N GLN A 49 -10.39 9.30 1.39
CA GLN A 49 -9.21 10.03 1.87
C GLN A 49 -8.02 9.09 2.07
N ALA A 50 -8.25 7.90 2.64
CA ALA A 50 -7.23 6.88 2.83
C ALA A 50 -6.60 6.45 1.49
N GLN A 51 -7.41 6.30 0.43
CA GLN A 51 -6.93 6.02 -0.93
C GLN A 51 -6.11 7.17 -1.52
N ASP A 52 -6.56 8.41 -1.32
CA ASP A 52 -5.85 9.58 -1.82
C ASP A 52 -4.50 9.78 -1.10
N GLU A 53 -4.44 9.54 0.21
CA GLU A 53 -3.19 9.55 0.98
C GLU A 53 -2.23 8.44 0.55
N LEU A 54 -2.72 7.20 0.36
CA LEU A 54 -1.92 6.11 -0.19
C LEU A 54 -1.40 6.44 -1.59
N ARG A 55 -2.23 7.02 -2.46
CA ARG A 55 -1.82 7.45 -3.80
C ARG A 55 -0.74 8.52 -3.72
N ALA A 56 -0.91 9.53 -2.87
CA ALA A 56 0.05 10.61 -2.70
C ALA A 56 1.39 10.07 -2.18
N ALA A 57 1.35 9.22 -1.15
CA ALA A 57 2.50 8.55 -0.57
C ALA A 57 3.27 7.74 -1.63
N ILE A 58 2.61 6.83 -2.34
CA ILE A 58 3.27 6.01 -3.37
C ILE A 58 3.84 6.88 -4.50
N SER A 59 3.15 7.95 -4.89
CA SER A 59 3.60 8.84 -5.98
C SER A 59 4.86 9.64 -5.65
N THR A 60 5.13 9.87 -4.36
CA THR A 60 6.27 10.65 -3.86
C THR A 60 7.37 9.77 -3.28
N MET A 61 7.09 8.49 -3.06
CA MET A 61 8.02 7.50 -2.53
C MET A 61 9.12 7.18 -3.54
N ASN A 62 10.35 7.01 -3.05
CA ASN A 62 11.45 6.49 -3.85
C ASN A 62 11.19 5.02 -4.23
N GLU A 63 11.72 4.62 -5.40
CA GLU A 63 11.50 3.26 -5.91
C GLU A 63 12.01 2.17 -4.96
N GLU A 64 13.09 2.43 -4.23
CA GLU A 64 13.68 1.50 -3.27
C GLU A 64 12.72 1.22 -2.10
N HIS A 65 12.27 2.24 -1.37
CA HIS A 65 11.31 2.01 -0.27
C HIS A 65 9.97 1.48 -0.78
N TYR A 66 9.51 1.92 -1.96
CA TYR A 66 8.30 1.36 -2.54
C TYR A 66 8.45 -0.14 -2.84
N THR A 67 9.62 -0.57 -3.31
CA THR A 67 9.90 -1.99 -3.54
C THR A 67 9.92 -2.78 -2.23
N ASP A 68 10.50 -2.20 -1.17
CA ASP A 68 10.53 -2.83 0.16
C ASP A 68 9.12 -3.02 0.72
N TYR A 69 8.24 -2.02 0.59
CA TYR A 69 6.84 -2.15 0.97
C TYR A 69 6.11 -3.21 0.15
N LEU A 70 6.33 -3.28 -1.17
CA LEU A 70 5.72 -4.32 -2.00
C LEU A 70 6.22 -5.73 -1.68
N LEU A 71 7.47 -5.86 -1.20
CA LEU A 71 8.02 -7.12 -0.72
C LEU A 71 7.32 -7.55 0.58
N GLU A 72 7.24 -6.65 1.56
CA GLU A 72 6.55 -6.88 2.83
C GLU A 72 5.07 -7.24 2.63
N LEU A 73 4.39 -6.58 1.69
CA LEU A 73 2.98 -6.85 1.33
C LEU A 73 2.73 -8.26 0.77
N ILE A 74 3.74 -8.92 0.20
CA ILE A 74 3.60 -10.30 -0.31
C ILE A 74 3.89 -11.33 0.78
N ASP A 75 4.64 -10.93 1.81
CA ASP A 75 4.98 -11.76 2.96
C ASP A 75 3.91 -11.74 4.07
N GLU A 76 3.05 -10.70 4.14
CA GLU A 76 1.82 -10.66 4.98
C GLU A 76 0.74 -11.68 4.54
#